data_AF-A0A6M0C4N8-F1
#
_entry.id   AF-A0A6M0C4N8-F1
#
_cell.length_a   1.000
_cell.length_b   1.000
_cell.length_c   1.000
_cell.angle_alpha   90.00
_cell.angle_beta   90.00
_cell.angle_gamma   90.00
#
_symmetry.space_group_name_H-M   'P 1'
#
loop_
_entity.id
_entity.type
_entity.pdbx_description
1 polymer ?
#
loop_
_entity_poly.entity_id
_entity_poly.type
_entity_poly.pdbx_seq_one_letter_code
_entity_poly.pdbx_strand_id
1 'polypeptide(L)' 'MITSVKSTGQVSLEEFLRLPETKPASEYINGQVDQKPMPQTKHSRIQTR' A
#
# COMPACT_ATOMS: atom_id res chain seq x y z
N MET A 1 -12.35 0.55 11.11
CA MET A 1 -11.18 0.25 11.95
C MET A 1 -9.99 0.13 11.01
N ILE A 2 -9.12 1.14 10.94
CA ILE A 2 -7.89 1.05 10.14
C ILE A 2 -6.83 0.33 10.99
N THR A 3 -6.47 -0.89 10.61
CA THR A 3 -5.35 -1.61 11.20
C THR A 3 -4.06 -1.06 10.60
N SER A 4 -3.63 0.12 11.05
CA SER A 4 -2.28 0.62 10.80
C SER A 4 -1.34 -0.19 11.69
N VAL A 5 -0.69 -1.20 11.11
CA VAL A 5 0.39 -1.92 11.76
C VAL A 5 1.62 -1.01 11.66
N LYS A 6 1.75 -0.09 12.61
CA LYS A 6 2.93 0.77 12.73
C LYS A 6 4.08 -0.07 13.27
N SER A 7 4.82 -0.76 12.40
CA SER A 7 6.06 -1.42 12.77
C SER A 7 7.08 -0.36 13.21
N THR A 8 7.61 -0.49 14.41
CA THR A 8 8.55 0.45 15.04
C THR A 8 9.98 0.34 14.47
N GLY A 9 10.09 0.11 13.17
CA GLY A 9 11.34 0.08 12.40
C GLY A 9 11.06 0.47 10.95
N GLN A 10 11.91 1.32 10.36
CA GLN A 10 11.82 1.65 8.94
C GLN A 10 12.07 0.38 8.14
N VAL A 11 11.11 -0.02 7.32
CA VAL A 11 11.28 -1.06 6.31
C VAL A 11 12.22 -0.52 5.24
N SER A 12 13.20 -1.29 4.79
CA SER A 12 14.02 -0.93 3.63
C SER A 12 13.27 -1.19 2.31
N LEU A 13 13.67 -0.53 1.23
CA LEU A 13 13.04 -0.74 -0.08
C LEU A 13 13.23 -2.19 -0.55
N GLU A 14 14.39 -2.79 -0.31
CA GLU A 14 14.70 -4.17 -0.67
C GLU A 14 13.84 -5.17 0.11
N GLU A 15 13.57 -4.92 1.39
CA GLU A 15 12.64 -5.73 2.18
C GLU A 15 11.21 -5.60 1.65
N PHE A 16 10.77 -4.38 1.33
CA PHE A 16 9.45 -4.14 0.74
C PHE A 16 9.27 -4.90 -0.58
N LEU A 17 10.25 -4.86 -1.49
CA LEU A 17 10.18 -5.54 -2.79
C LEU A 17 10.18 -7.08 -2.69
N ARG A 18 10.57 -7.65 -1.55
CA ARG A 18 10.50 -9.10 -1.29
C ARG A 18 9.15 -9.54 -0.74
N LEU A 19 8.30 -8.62 -0.29
CA LEU A 19 6.97 -8.93 0.22
C LEU A 19 6.07 -9.45 -0.92
N PRO A 20 5.10 -10.32 -0.62
CA PRO A 20 4.13 -10.76 -1.61
C PRO A 20 3.25 -9.60 -2.08
N GLU A 21 2.93 -9.59 -3.37
CA GLU A 21 1.99 -8.64 -3.97
C GLU A 21 0.59 -8.77 -3.35
N THR A 22 -0.06 -7.64 -3.07
CA THR A 22 -1.37 -7.56 -2.42
C THR A 22 -2.42 -6.94 -3.35
N LYS A 23 -3.71 -7.17 -3.05
CA LYS A 23 -4.84 -6.51 -3.72
C LYS A 23 -5.79 -5.93 -2.67
N PRO A 24 -5.94 -4.60 -2.60
CA PRO A 24 -5.22 -3.55 -3.35
C PRO A 24 -3.73 -3.55 -3.05
N ALA A 25 -2.92 -2.98 -3.96
CA ALA A 25 -1.47 -2.95 -3.82
C ALA A 25 -1.03 -2.23 -2.53
N SER A 26 0.11 -2.66 -1.98
CA SER A 26 0.80 -1.97 -0.89
C SER A 26 1.69 -0.85 -1.44
N GLU A 27 1.78 0.26 -0.71
CA GLU A 27 2.60 1.43 -1.01
C GLU A 27 3.72 1.52 0.03
N TYR A 28 4.92 1.85 -0.44
CA TYR A 28 6.07 2.14 0.41
C TYR A 28 6.33 3.65 0.44
N ILE A 29 6.11 4.27 1.60
CA ILE A 29 6.23 5.72 1.79
C ILE A 29 7.04 5.98 3.06
N ASN A 30 8.20 6.64 2.92
CA ASN A 30 9.06 7.05 4.05
C ASN A 30 9.44 5.91 5.02
N GLY A 31 9.69 4.71 4.52
CA GLY A 31 10.04 3.55 5.37
C GLY A 31 8.85 2.86 6.01
N GLN A 32 7.62 3.23 5.63
CA GLN A 32 6.38 2.59 6.06
C GLN A 32 5.71 1.91 4.87
N VAL A 33 4.99 0.83 5.15
CA VAL A 33 4.24 0.06 4.16
C VAL A 33 2.76 0.13 4.51
N ASP A 34 1.96 0.75 3.65
CA ASP A 34 0.51 0.91 3.83
C ASP A 34 -0.25 0.31 2.64
N GLN A 35 -1.39 -0.32 2.87
CA GLN A 35 -2.20 -0.87 1.78
C GLN A 35 -3.12 0.19 1.17
N LYS A 36 -3.20 0.27 -0.16
CA LYS A 36 -4.16 1.15 -0.83
C LYS A 36 -5.59 0.83 -0.40
N PRO A 37 -6.47 1.84 -0.33
CA PRO A 37 -7.90 1.58 -0.15
C PRO A 37 -8.43 0.78 -1.34
N MET A 38 -9.48 -0.01 -1.09
CA MET A 38 -10.20 -0.72 -2.16
C MET A 38 -10.63 0.26 -3.26
N PRO A 39 -10.30 0.00 -4.53
CA PRO A 39 -10.69 0.88 -5.62
C PRO A 39 -12.21 1.02 -5.67
N GLN A 40 -12.68 2.26 -5.79
CA GLN A 40 -14.10 2.57 -5.96
C GLN A 40 -14.37 2.98 -7.40
N THR A 41 -15.51 2.54 -7.95
CA THR A 41 -15.91 2.74 -9.35
C THR A 41 -15.83 4.20 -9.82
N LYS A 42 -16.13 5.16 -8.92
CA LYS A 42 -16.05 6.60 -9.21
C LYS A 42 -14.64 7.04 -9.63
N HIS A 43 -13.63 6.61 -8.88
CA HIS A 43 -12.24 6.93 -9.15
C HIS A 43 -11.69 6.12 -10.33
N SER A 44 -12.10 4.85 -10.46
CA SER A 44 -11.71 4.01 -11.60
C SER A 44 -12.09 4.64 -12.94
N ARG A 45 -13.30 5.19 -13.07
CA ARG A 45 -13.77 5.78 -14.35
C ARG A 45 -12.95 7.01 -14.78
N ILE A 46 -12.37 7.74 -13.83
CA ILE A 46 -11.48 8.88 -14.11
C ILE A 46 -10.08 8.36 -14.46
N GLN A 47 -9.59 7.38 -13.71
CA GLN A 47 -8.23 6.84 -13.86
C GLN A 47 -8.03 6.02 -15.14
N THR A 48 -9.09 5.48 -15.74
CA THR A 48 -9.00 4.70 -17.00
C THR A 48 -8.79 5.57 -18.25
N ARG A 49 -8.98 6.90 -18.17
CA ARG A 49 -8.72 7.83 -19.28
C ARG A 49 -7.36 8.47 -19.15
#